data_AF-A0A952M2S9-F1
#
_entry.id   AF-A0A952M2S9-F1
#
_cell.length_a   1.000
_cell.length_b   1.000
_cell.length_c   1.000
_cell.angle_alpha   90.00
_cell.angle_beta   90.00
_cell.angle_gamma   90.00
#
_symmetry.space_group_name_H-M   'P 1'
#
loop_
_entity.id
_entity.type
_entity.pdbx_description
1 polymer ?
#
loop_
_entity_poly.entity_id
_entity_poly.type
_entity_poly.pdbx_seq_one_letter_code
_entity_poly.pdbx_strand_id
1 'polypeptide(L)'
;MRIAILDTVPKEFWQADLGITDAEKFVDLLAPAMPDAEFHRFYIAEGLFPVQWQKYDGYLITGSPVSVNDPFDWIRQAEQLIVKIVKSGKPLAGFCFGHQLIARAMVHQQG
;
A
#
# COMPACT_ATOMS: atom_id res chain seq x y z
N MET A 1 -4.62 -16.42 6.39
CA MET A 1 -4.61 -15.56 5.17
C MET A 1 -3.54 -14.51 5.34
N ARG A 2 -2.74 -14.18 4.33
CA ARG A 2 -1.68 -13.15 4.41
C ARG A 2 -2.10 -11.86 3.73
N ILE A 3 -2.15 -10.78 4.48
CA ILE A 3 -2.50 -9.45 3.96
C ILE A 3 -1.26 -8.55 4.02
N ALA A 4 -0.90 -7.95 2.88
CA ALA A 4 0.13 -6.93 2.82
C ALA A 4 -0.48 -5.53 2.96
N ILE A 5 -0.01 -4.77 3.94
CA ILE A 5 -0.33 -3.35 4.12
C ILE A 5 0.84 -2.54 3.55
N LEU A 6 0.59 -1.82 2.46
CA LEU A 6 1.54 -0.99 1.74
C LEU A 6 1.39 0.46 2.25
N ASP A 7 2.26 0.84 3.19
CA ASP A 7 2.29 2.17 3.80
C ASP A 7 2.92 3.18 2.84
N THR A 8 2.15 4.22 2.54
CA THR A 8 2.51 5.29 1.60
C THR A 8 2.85 6.61 2.29
N VAL A 9 3.02 6.61 3.61
CA VAL A 9 3.40 7.80 4.38
C VAL A 9 4.93 7.87 4.51
N PRO A 10 5.60 8.88 3.91
CA PRO A 10 7.03 9.07 4.10
C PRO A 10 7.39 9.30 5.57
N LYS A 11 8.57 8.85 5.99
CA LYS A 11 9.01 8.83 7.39
C LYS A 11 9.04 10.21 8.04
N GLU A 12 9.27 11.27 7.26
CA GLU A 12 9.22 12.66 7.73
C GLU A 12 7.86 13.05 8.31
N PHE A 13 6.78 12.37 7.93
CA PHE A 13 5.43 12.62 8.43
C PHE A 13 5.04 11.75 9.63
N TRP A 14 5.82 10.73 10.02
CA TRP A 14 5.45 9.83 11.12
C TRP A 14 5.41 10.52 12.50
N GLN A 15 6.15 11.63 12.65
CA GLN A 15 6.14 12.40 13.90
C GLN A 15 4.78 13.07 14.17
N ALA A 16 3.98 13.31 13.14
CA ALA A 16 2.65 13.88 13.28
C ALA A 16 1.68 12.94 14.03
N ASP A 17 1.98 11.64 14.04
CA ASP A 17 1.14 10.58 14.60
C ASP A 17 1.74 9.92 15.84
N LEU A 18 2.56 10.66 16.61
CA LEU A 18 3.27 10.12 17.79
C LEU A 18 4.14 8.89 17.47
N GLY A 19 4.55 8.73 16.21
CA GLY A 19 5.32 7.57 15.73
C GLY A 19 4.48 6.36 15.33
N ILE A 20 3.14 6.43 15.40
CA ILE A 20 2.25 5.37 14.93
C ILE A 20 2.08 5.50 13.42
N THR A 21 2.51 4.49 12.68
CA THR A 21 2.41 4.52 11.21
C THR A 21 0.99 4.18 10.74
N ASP A 22 0.62 4.64 9.55
CA ASP A 22 -0.70 4.33 8.98
C ASP A 22 -0.93 2.83 8.81
N ALA A 23 0.12 2.07 8.46
CA ALA A 23 0.03 0.62 8.42
C ALA A 23 -0.30 0.00 9.78
N GLU A 24 0.17 0.56 10.89
CA GLU A 24 -0.19 0.08 12.23
C GLU A 24 -1.65 0.35 12.54
N LYS A 25 -2.14 1.57 12.27
CA LYS A 25 -3.55 1.94 12.41
C LYS A 25 -4.48 1.00 11.64
N PHE A 26 -4.11 0.62 10.42
CA PHE A 26 -4.89 -0.34 9.63
C PHE A 26 -4.85 -1.76 10.19
N VAL A 27 -3.72 -2.21 10.72
CA VAL A 27 -3.64 -3.51 11.40
C VAL A 27 -4.56 -3.52 12.62
N ASP A 28 -4.50 -2.49 13.47
CA ASP A 28 -5.36 -2.38 14.66
C ASP A 28 -6.85 -2.34 14.32
N LEU A 29 -7.21 -1.68 13.20
CA LEU A 29 -8.58 -1.62 12.71
C LEU A 29 -9.07 -2.98 12.17
N LEU A 30 -8.21 -3.71 11.46
CA LEU A 30 -8.60 -4.90 10.70
C LEU A 30 -8.46 -6.20 11.49
N ALA A 31 -7.48 -6.29 12.39
CA ALA A 31 -7.21 -7.51 13.16
C ALA A 31 -8.42 -8.02 13.96
N PRO A 32 -9.25 -7.17 14.61
CA PRO A 32 -10.45 -7.64 15.30
C PRO A 32 -11.50 -8.28 14.38
N ALA A 33 -11.59 -7.82 13.13
CA ALA A 33 -12.53 -8.34 12.14
C ALA A 33 -11.97 -9.55 11.37
N MET A 34 -10.65 -9.73 11.36
CA MET A 34 -9.94 -10.79 10.64
C MET A 34 -8.90 -11.47 11.55
N PRO A 35 -9.34 -12.19 12.60
CA PRO A 35 -8.43 -12.74 13.61
C PRO A 35 -7.47 -13.81 13.07
N ASP A 36 -7.82 -14.49 11.97
CA ASP A 36 -6.98 -15.52 11.31
C ASP A 36 -6.08 -14.95 10.20
N ALA A 37 -6.05 -13.62 10.04
CA ALA A 37 -5.19 -12.95 9.08
C ALA A 37 -3.83 -12.61 9.69
N GLU A 38 -2.77 -12.90 8.94
CA GLU A 38 -1.40 -12.47 9.19
C GLU A 38 -1.15 -11.19 8.39
N PHE A 39 -0.90 -10.07 9.07
CA PHE A 39 -0.67 -8.77 8.45
C PHE A 39 0.82 -8.44 8.38
N HIS A 40 1.32 -8.15 7.19
CA HIS A 40 2.69 -7.69 6.98
C HIS A 40 2.70 -6.26 6.47
N ARG A 41 3.53 -5.42 7.08
CA ARG A 41 3.64 -3.99 6.79
C ARG A 41 4.84 -3.74 5.89
N PHE A 42 4.64 -2.92 4.86
CA PHE A 42 5.66 -2.53 3.89
C PHE A 42 5.67 -1.02 3.76
N TYR A 43 6.77 -0.37 4.15
CA TYR A 43 6.93 1.08 4.06
C TYR A 43 7.37 1.46 2.66
N ILE A 44 6.44 1.40 1.71
CA ILE A 44 6.75 1.58 0.29
C ILE A 44 7.17 3.02 -0.02
N ALA A 45 6.72 4.00 0.75
CA ALA A 45 7.24 5.37 0.68
C ALA A 45 8.75 5.47 0.99
N GLU A 46 9.28 4.52 1.77
CA GLU A 46 10.70 4.39 2.09
C GLU A 46 11.43 3.43 1.14
N GLY A 47 10.78 3.02 0.04
CA GLY A 47 11.33 2.04 -0.91
C GLY A 47 11.33 0.59 -0.40
N LEU A 48 10.67 0.31 0.72
CA LEU A 48 10.64 -1.04 1.32
C LEU A 48 9.46 -1.85 0.80
N PHE A 49 9.61 -2.40 -0.40
CA PHE A 49 8.60 -3.21 -1.09
C PHE A 49 8.66 -4.70 -0.73
N PRO A 50 7.53 -5.44 -0.83
CA PRO A 50 7.54 -6.90 -0.69
C PRO A 50 8.30 -7.55 -1.85
N VAL A 51 9.45 -8.16 -1.56
CA VAL A 51 10.26 -8.91 -2.56
C VAL A 51 9.46 -10.07 -3.14
N GLN A 52 8.72 -10.79 -2.30
CA GLN A 52 7.91 -11.95 -2.69
C GLN A 52 6.42 -11.61 -2.62
N TRP A 53 5.99 -10.57 -3.35
CA TRP A 53 4.59 -10.12 -3.38
C TRP A 53 3.62 -11.28 -3.65
N GLN A 54 3.97 -12.25 -4.49
CA GLN A 54 3.11 -13.40 -4.80
C GLN A 54 2.71 -14.25 -3.59
N LYS A 55 3.34 -14.11 -2.42
CA LYS A 55 2.97 -14.83 -1.19
C LYS A 55 1.77 -14.26 -0.42
N TYR A 56 1.27 -13.08 -0.80
CA TYR A 56 0.13 -12.44 -0.14
C TYR A 56 -1.18 -12.78 -0.83
N ASP A 57 -2.22 -12.98 -0.04
CA ASP A 57 -3.57 -13.29 -0.49
C ASP A 57 -4.37 -12.02 -0.79
N GLY A 58 -4.01 -10.89 -0.15
CA GLY A 58 -4.64 -9.59 -0.37
C GLY A 58 -3.74 -8.42 -0.02
N TYR A 59 -4.11 -7.23 -0.49
CA TYR A 59 -3.33 -6.00 -0.35
C TYR A 59 -4.19 -4.81 0.04
N LEU A 60 -3.62 -3.94 0.86
CA LEU A 60 -4.17 -2.64 1.22
C LEU A 60 -3.11 -1.57 0.99
N ILE A 61 -3.47 -0.47 0.34
CA ILE A 61 -2.63 0.72 0.18
C ILE A 61 -3.20 1.83 1.05
N THR A 62 -2.38 2.39 1.93
CA THR A 62 -2.82 3.43 2.88
C THR A 62 -3.08 4.78 2.20
N GLY A 63 -3.53 5.76 2.98
CA GLY A 63 -3.42 7.16 2.61
C GLY A 63 -1.98 7.66 2.66
N SER A 64 -1.76 8.83 2.07
CA SER A 64 -0.47 9.53 2.05
C SER A 64 -0.68 11.03 2.16
N PRO A 65 0.23 11.78 2.81
CA PRO A 65 0.23 13.24 2.79
C PRO A 65 0.75 13.83 1.47
N VAL A 66 1.39 13.02 0.62
CA VAL A 66 1.89 13.45 -0.69
C VAL A 66 0.87 13.20 -1.81
N SER A 67 1.07 13.83 -2.95
CA SER A 67 0.25 13.65 -4.14
C SER A 67 0.73 12.45 -4.97
N VAL A 68 -0.20 11.72 -5.60
CA VAL A 68 0.15 10.67 -6.58
C VAL A 68 0.93 11.23 -7.79
N ASN A 69 0.91 12.55 -7.98
CA ASN A 69 1.62 13.24 -9.06
C ASN A 69 3.02 13.70 -8.66
N ASP A 70 3.41 13.56 -7.40
CA ASP A 70 4.74 13.95 -6.96
C ASP A 70 5.82 13.06 -7.59
N PRO A 71 7.05 13.60 -7.80
CA PRO A 71 8.08 12.92 -8.60
C PRO A 71 8.85 11.85 -7.80
N PHE A 72 8.22 11.21 -6.82
CA PHE A 72 8.90 10.20 -6.00
C PHE A 72 9.01 8.85 -6.73
N ASP A 73 10.22 8.28 -6.77
CA ASP A 73 10.48 7.01 -7.46
C ASP A 73 9.63 5.85 -6.96
N TRP A 74 9.33 5.83 -5.65
CA TRP A 74 8.50 4.79 -5.06
C TRP A 74 7.07 4.80 -5.60
N ILE A 75 6.53 5.94 -6.03
CA ILE A 75 5.19 6.02 -6.63
C ILE A 75 5.16 5.22 -7.92
N ARG A 76 6.17 5.40 -8.78
CA ARG A 76 6.31 4.64 -10.04
C ARG A 76 6.49 3.14 -9.77
N GLN A 77 7.30 2.78 -8.77
CA GLN A 77 7.47 1.37 -8.37
C GLN A 77 6.17 0.76 -7.84
N ALA A 78 5.39 1.53 -7.09
CA ALA A 78 4.09 1.11 -6.57
C ALA A 78 3.08 0.92 -7.70
N GLU A 79 3.02 1.80 -8.71
CA GLU A 79 2.19 1.60 -9.91
C GLU A 79 2.52 0.26 -10.58
N GLN A 80 3.81 -0.07 -10.77
CA GLN A 80 4.23 -1.34 -11.37
C GLN A 80 3.83 -2.56 -10.52
N LEU A 81 3.92 -2.47 -9.19
CA LEU A 81 3.48 -3.52 -8.29
C LEU A 81 1.95 -3.70 -8.34
N ILE A 82 1.19 -2.61 -8.33
CA ILE A 82 -0.28 -2.62 -8.43
C ILE A 82 -0.72 -3.32 -9.70
N VAL A 83 -0.10 -3.02 -10.83
CA VAL A 83 -0.40 -3.69 -12.10
C VAL A 83 -0.20 -5.20 -12.01
N LYS A 84 0.89 -5.65 -11.40
CA LYS A 84 1.17 -7.08 -11.20
C LYS A 84 0.11 -7.74 -10.31
N ILE A 85 -0.27 -7.07 -9.22
CA ILE A 85 -1.29 -7.55 -8.28
C ILE A 85 -2.65 -7.70 -8.99
N VAL A 86 -3.11 -6.64 -9.66
CA VAL A 86 -4.40 -6.64 -10.35
C VAL A 86 -4.44 -7.69 -11.46
N LYS A 87 -3.39 -7.79 -12.29
CA LYS A 87 -3.30 -8.82 -13.33
C LYS A 87 -3.30 -10.25 -12.78
N SER A 88 -2.84 -10.44 -11.54
CA SER A 88 -2.88 -11.75 -10.87
C SER A 88 -4.24 -12.10 -10.25
N GLY A 89 -5.22 -11.20 -10.32
CA GLY A 89 -6.57 -11.41 -9.77
C GLY A 89 -6.64 -11.33 -8.24
N LYS A 90 -5.58 -10.83 -7.59
CA LYS A 90 -5.54 -10.73 -6.12
C LYS A 90 -6.31 -9.50 -5.63
N PRO A 91 -7.10 -9.63 -4.54
CA PRO A 91 -7.78 -8.51 -3.91
C PRO A 91 -6.81 -7.36 -3.56
N LEU A 92 -7.19 -6.15 -3.93
CA LEU A 92 -6.45 -4.91 -3.66
C LEU A 92 -7.42 -3.80 -3.30
N ALA A 93 -7.22 -3.18 -2.15
CA ALA A 93 -7.95 -2.00 -1.71
C ALA A 93 -6.98 -0.82 -1.53
N GLY A 94 -7.45 0.40 -1.76
CA GLY A 94 -6.70 1.63 -1.49
C GLY A 94 -7.49 2.56 -0.59
N PHE A 95 -6.85 3.51 0.08
CA PHE A 95 -7.52 4.53 0.89
C PHE A 95 -6.98 5.91 0.53
N CYS A 96 -7.87 6.88 0.26
CA CYS A 96 -7.50 8.22 -0.21
C CYS A 96 -6.48 8.19 -1.38
N PHE A 97 -5.21 8.53 -1.11
CA PHE A 97 -4.08 8.37 -2.02
C PHE A 97 -4.04 6.99 -2.69
N GLY A 98 -4.25 5.90 -1.93
CA GLY A 98 -4.22 4.54 -2.47
C GLY A 98 -5.23 4.31 -3.60
N HIS A 99 -6.45 4.87 -3.51
CA HIS A 99 -7.43 4.78 -4.60
C HIS A 99 -6.96 5.53 -5.85
N GLN A 100 -6.40 6.72 -5.68
CA GLN A 100 -5.88 7.52 -6.78
C GLN A 100 -4.70 6.80 -7.45
N LEU A 101 -3.82 6.19 -6.67
CA LEU A 101 -2.67 5.45 -7.16
C LEU A 101 -3.09 4.20 -7.95
N ILE A 102 -4.10 3.46 -7.47
CA ILE A 102 -4.65 2.32 -8.19
C ILE A 102 -5.24 2.76 -9.53
N ALA A 103 -6.10 3.79 -9.53
CA ALA A 103 -6.71 4.31 -10.75
C ALA A 103 -5.65 4.75 -11.77
N ARG A 104 -4.64 5.49 -11.31
CA ARG A 104 -3.54 5.96 -12.14
C ARG A 104 -2.73 4.81 -12.72
N ALA A 105 -2.37 3.82 -11.91
CA ALA A 105 -1.65 2.62 -12.37
C ALA A 105 -2.43 1.87 -13.47
N MET A 106 -3.77 1.81 -13.37
CA MET A 106 -4.61 1.15 -14.36
C MET A 106 -4.78 1.96 -15.64
N VAL A 107 -4.88 3.28 -15.56
CA VAL A 107 -4.98 4.16 -16.75
C VAL A 107 -3.66 4.16 -17.53
N HIS A 108 -2.52 4.23 -16.86
CA HIS A 108 -1.19 4.21 -17.51
C HIS A 108 -0.84 2.90 -18.22
N GLN A 109 -1.59 1.82 -18.00
CA GLN A 109 -1.41 0.54 -18.72
C GLN A 109 -2.17 0.46 -20.05
N GLN A 110 -2.96 1.48 -20.40
CA GLN A 110 -3.76 1.51 -21.63
C GLN A 110 -3.13 2.31 -22.78
N GLY A 111 -1.86 2.72 -22.63
CA GLY A 111 -1.04 3.33 -23.70
C GLY A 111 0.08 2.43 -24.12
#